data_AF-A0A435GV91-F1
#
_entry.id   AF-A0A435GV91-F1
#
_cell.length_a   1.000
_cell.length_b   1.000
_cell.length_c   1.000
_cell.angle_alpha   90.00
_cell.angle_beta   90.00
_cell.angle_gamma   90.00
#
_symmetry.space_group_name_H-M   'P 1'
#
loop_
_entity.id
_entity.type
_entity.pdbx_description
1 polymer ?
#
loop_
_entity_poly.entity_id
_entity_poly.type
_entity_poly.pdbx_seq_one_letter_code
_entity_poly.pdbx_strand_id
1 'polypeptide(L)'
;SGTGALTKTGAGGLVLSSANSYAGGTTVSAGFITAATTGALGSGPVNVKAGDLRFINDASAESLDIVMETNATMRFDGSASAGTATIVTTQSRINFNDETSAGAASITGNGSRTSFNGNSSAANATIGVTIQGTLDFYDTASAGSAAITNKGGFVGFHGANTADGATIINDTGGKVDISEMTSDGIAIGSLSGDGLVFLGSKSLTLGGLDKNDTIGGVIQDGSTGIGGSLVKTGAGTLTLNGVSTYT
;
A
#
# COMPACT_ATOMS: atom_id res chain seq x y z
N SER A 1 -2.53 29.64 15.00
CA SER A 1 -2.96 28.27 15.33
C SER A 1 -3.82 28.28 16.58
N GLY A 2 -4.71 27.30 16.74
CA GLY A 2 -5.62 27.22 17.90
C GLY A 2 -6.24 25.83 18.05
N THR A 3 -6.85 25.56 19.20
CA THR A 3 -7.44 24.25 19.56
C THR A 3 -8.77 23.94 18.87
N GLY A 4 -9.22 24.80 17.95
CA GLY A 4 -10.43 24.58 17.17
C GLY A 4 -10.35 23.28 16.35
N ALA A 5 -11.50 22.67 16.11
CA ALA A 5 -11.62 21.44 15.33
C ALA A 5 -12.61 21.64 14.18
N LEU A 6 -12.38 20.92 13.07
CA LEU A 6 -13.30 20.85 11.95
C LEU A 6 -14.10 19.55 12.04
N THR A 7 -15.42 19.62 12.01
CA THR A 7 -16.28 18.43 11.88
C THR A 7 -17.13 18.55 10.63
N LYS A 8 -16.91 17.66 9.66
CA LYS A 8 -17.68 17.57 8.43
C LYS A 8 -18.85 16.61 8.60
N THR A 9 -20.05 17.16 8.50
CA THR A 9 -21.33 16.45 8.54
C THR A 9 -22.11 16.62 7.22
N GLY A 10 -23.22 15.90 7.06
CA GLY A 10 -24.06 15.94 5.87
C GLY A 10 -23.42 15.28 4.63
N ALA A 11 -24.23 14.98 3.62
CA ALA A 11 -23.80 14.22 2.44
C ALA A 11 -22.95 15.02 1.44
N GLY A 12 -22.98 16.36 1.49
CA GLY A 12 -22.27 17.22 0.54
C GLY A 12 -20.75 17.17 0.66
N GLY A 13 -20.06 17.79 -0.29
CA GLY A 13 -18.60 17.93 -0.28
C GLY A 13 -18.13 19.21 0.41
N LEU A 14 -16.96 19.15 1.05
CA LEU A 14 -16.21 20.32 1.52
C LEU A 14 -14.84 20.34 0.84
N VAL A 15 -14.48 21.44 0.20
CA VAL A 15 -13.15 21.64 -0.39
C VAL A 15 -12.36 22.61 0.48
N LEU A 16 -11.16 22.20 0.88
CA LEU A 16 -10.21 23.02 1.63
C LEU A 16 -9.05 23.37 0.71
N SER A 17 -9.06 24.59 0.20
CA SER A 17 -8.12 25.11 -0.82
C SER A 17 -7.01 25.98 -0.23
N SER A 18 -6.90 26.04 1.09
CA SER A 18 -5.86 26.82 1.78
C SER A 18 -5.36 26.05 3.00
N ALA A 19 -4.10 26.26 3.34
CA ALA A 19 -3.52 25.69 4.55
C ALA A 19 -4.23 26.27 5.79
N ASN A 20 -4.67 25.39 6.67
CA ASN A 20 -5.32 25.76 7.92
C ASN A 20 -4.34 25.60 9.09
N SER A 21 -4.50 26.39 10.14
CA SER A 21 -3.60 26.34 11.31
C SER A 21 -4.26 25.80 12.59
N TYR A 22 -5.46 25.23 12.48
CA TYR A 22 -6.11 24.62 13.63
C TYR A 22 -5.41 23.29 13.99
N ALA A 23 -5.35 23.00 15.28
CA ALA A 23 -4.67 21.84 15.84
C ALA A 23 -5.62 20.91 16.60
N GLY A 24 -6.90 21.27 16.77
CA GLY A 24 -7.90 20.41 17.41
C GLY A 24 -8.32 19.20 16.56
N GLY A 25 -7.96 19.17 15.27
CA GLY A 25 -8.16 18.05 14.38
C GLY A 25 -9.35 18.18 13.43
N THR A 26 -9.51 17.17 12.58
CA THR A 26 -10.57 17.07 11.58
C THR A 26 -11.33 15.75 11.74
N THR A 27 -12.65 15.82 11.82
CA THR A 27 -13.52 14.62 11.82
C THR A 27 -14.42 14.63 10.59
N VAL A 28 -14.36 13.58 9.77
CA VAL A 28 -15.28 13.36 8.64
C VAL A 28 -16.36 12.37 9.09
N SER A 29 -17.52 12.90 9.47
CA SER A 29 -18.65 12.07 9.92
C SER A 29 -19.54 11.61 8.76
N ALA A 30 -19.62 12.37 7.67
CA ALA A 30 -20.38 12.04 6.45
C ALA A 30 -19.95 12.90 5.25
N GLY A 31 -20.31 12.44 4.04
CA GLY A 31 -19.93 13.10 2.78
C GLY A 31 -18.43 13.01 2.55
N PHE A 32 -17.84 14.04 1.93
CA PHE A 32 -16.41 14.04 1.63
C PHE A 32 -15.72 15.37 1.96
N ILE A 33 -14.42 15.30 2.28
CA ILE A 33 -13.49 16.42 2.30
C ILE A 33 -12.48 16.25 1.17
N THR A 34 -12.25 17.31 0.38
CA THR A 34 -11.14 17.42 -0.55
C THR A 34 -10.09 18.39 0.01
N ALA A 35 -8.92 17.88 0.39
CA ALA A 35 -7.73 18.65 0.68
C ALA A 35 -7.01 18.97 -0.65
N ALA A 36 -7.13 20.22 -1.10
CA ALA A 36 -6.60 20.68 -2.38
C ALA A 36 -5.22 21.34 -2.27
N THR A 37 -4.65 21.42 -1.07
CA THR A 37 -3.32 21.95 -0.80
C THR A 37 -2.74 21.31 0.47
N THR A 38 -1.42 21.32 0.59
CA THR A 38 -0.71 20.87 1.79
C THR A 38 -1.08 21.73 3.01
N GLY A 39 -1.25 21.09 4.17
CA GLY A 39 -1.71 21.75 5.40
C GLY A 39 -3.21 22.06 5.44
N ALA A 40 -4.00 21.64 4.44
CA ALA A 40 -5.44 21.91 4.39
C ALA A 40 -6.21 21.36 5.61
N LEU A 41 -5.77 20.25 6.21
CA LEU A 41 -6.44 19.61 7.34
C LEU A 41 -5.99 20.12 8.71
N GLY A 42 -5.17 21.19 8.74
CA GLY A 42 -4.49 21.62 9.96
C GLY A 42 -3.39 20.64 10.36
N SER A 43 -2.96 20.73 11.63
CA SER A 43 -1.91 19.88 12.19
C SER A 43 -2.42 18.88 13.24
N GLY A 44 -3.73 18.87 13.48
CA GLY A 44 -4.36 17.98 14.46
C GLY A 44 -4.67 16.59 13.88
N PRO A 45 -5.11 15.65 14.73
CA PRO A 45 -5.50 14.32 14.29
C PRO A 45 -6.68 14.36 13.31
N VAL A 46 -6.73 13.39 12.40
CA VAL A 46 -7.81 13.25 11.42
C VAL A 46 -8.54 11.93 11.65
N ASN A 47 -9.84 11.98 11.88
CA ASN A 47 -10.70 10.79 11.98
C ASN A 47 -11.72 10.75 10.84
N VAL A 48 -11.66 9.71 10.01
CA VAL A 48 -12.59 9.47 8.90
C VAL A 48 -13.50 8.31 9.27
N LYS A 49 -14.77 8.60 9.57
CA LYS A 49 -15.72 7.59 10.08
C LYS A 49 -16.34 6.76 8.95
N ALA A 50 -17.31 7.36 8.26
CA ALA A 50 -18.04 6.74 7.16
C ALA A 50 -18.08 7.64 5.91
N GLY A 51 -17.16 8.61 5.84
CA GLY A 51 -17.04 9.53 4.72
C GLY A 51 -15.75 9.32 3.94
N ASP A 52 -15.54 10.20 2.98
CA ASP A 52 -14.36 10.16 2.12
C ASP A 52 -13.40 11.32 2.43
N LEU A 53 -12.11 11.02 2.44
CA LEU A 53 -11.05 12.01 2.50
C LEU A 53 -10.20 11.93 1.22
N ARG A 54 -10.11 13.05 0.50
CA ARG A 54 -9.40 13.11 -0.77
C ARG A 54 -8.28 14.15 -0.75
N PHE A 55 -7.07 13.75 -1.08
CA PHE A 55 -5.95 14.64 -1.40
C PHE A 55 -5.80 14.70 -2.93
N ILE A 56 -5.68 15.89 -3.49
CA ILE A 56 -5.58 16.09 -4.94
C ILE A 56 -4.39 16.98 -5.30
N ASN A 57 -4.07 17.04 -6.60
CA ASN A 57 -2.98 17.83 -7.15
C ASN A 57 -1.65 17.43 -6.49
N ASP A 58 -0.95 18.37 -5.88
CA ASP A 58 0.32 18.22 -5.18
C ASP A 58 0.17 18.25 -3.64
N ALA A 59 -1.07 18.10 -3.14
CA ALA A 59 -1.34 18.13 -1.70
C ALA A 59 -0.68 16.96 -0.97
N SER A 60 -0.02 17.26 0.15
CA SER A 60 0.57 16.29 1.05
C SER A 60 -0.24 16.12 2.34
N ALA A 61 -0.33 14.89 2.83
CA ALA A 61 -0.80 14.58 4.19
C ALA A 61 0.25 14.84 5.28
N GLU A 62 1.46 15.27 4.90
CA GLU A 62 2.56 15.64 5.82
C GLU A 62 2.78 14.58 6.90
N SER A 63 2.76 14.95 8.18
CA SER A 63 2.92 14.06 9.33
C SER A 63 1.61 13.87 10.09
N LEU A 64 0.46 13.86 9.40
CA LEU A 64 -0.84 13.71 10.05
C LEU A 64 -0.99 12.31 10.66
N ASP A 65 -1.62 12.26 11.83
CA ASP A 65 -2.18 11.03 12.38
C ASP A 65 -3.60 10.86 11.85
N ILE A 66 -3.81 9.87 10.98
CA ILE A 66 -5.08 9.62 10.32
C ILE A 66 -5.63 8.25 10.73
N VAL A 67 -6.84 8.25 11.26
CA VAL A 67 -7.61 7.04 11.57
C VAL A 67 -8.76 6.94 10.59
N MET A 68 -8.92 5.77 9.99
CA MET A 68 -10.05 5.42 9.14
C MET A 68 -10.86 4.28 9.78
N GLU A 69 -12.13 4.56 10.06
CA GLU A 69 -13.08 3.58 10.55
C GLU A 69 -13.69 2.77 9.40
N THR A 70 -14.57 1.83 9.74
CA THR A 70 -15.16 0.87 8.78
C THR A 70 -15.95 1.57 7.68
N ASN A 71 -15.69 1.13 6.44
CA ASN A 71 -16.24 1.69 5.19
C ASN A 71 -15.79 3.12 4.84
N ALA A 72 -14.85 3.73 5.58
CA ALA A 72 -14.24 4.98 5.15
C ALA A 72 -13.40 4.79 3.87
N THR A 73 -13.35 5.82 3.04
CA THR A 73 -12.44 5.85 1.87
C THR A 73 -11.45 7.00 1.99
N MET A 74 -10.20 6.75 1.68
CA MET A 74 -9.18 7.77 1.48
C MET A 74 -8.64 7.65 0.07
N ARG A 75 -8.47 8.78 -0.61
CA ARG A 75 -7.97 8.82 -1.98
C ARG A 75 -6.90 9.87 -2.15
N PHE A 76 -5.79 9.51 -2.78
CA PHE A 76 -4.80 10.41 -3.33
C PHE A 76 -4.95 10.39 -4.85
N ASP A 77 -4.96 11.57 -5.49
CA ASP A 77 -5.04 11.73 -6.94
C ASP A 77 -4.04 12.76 -7.47
N GLY A 78 -3.76 12.70 -8.78
CA GLY A 78 -2.77 13.58 -9.41
C GLY A 78 -1.36 13.23 -8.94
N SER A 79 -0.68 14.16 -8.29
CA SER A 79 0.69 14.00 -7.76
C SER A 79 0.70 14.06 -6.22
N ALA A 80 -0.45 13.81 -5.57
CA ALA A 80 -0.62 13.97 -4.14
C ALA A 80 0.23 12.93 -3.36
N SER A 81 0.56 13.27 -2.12
CA SER A 81 1.45 12.46 -1.28
C SER A 81 0.88 12.14 0.09
N ALA A 82 1.08 10.93 0.58
CA ALA A 82 0.82 10.60 1.99
C ALA A 82 1.92 11.15 2.94
N GLY A 83 2.99 11.74 2.40
CA GLY A 83 4.06 12.35 3.20
C GLY A 83 4.73 11.34 4.13
N THR A 84 4.77 11.66 5.41
CA THR A 84 5.23 10.81 6.52
C THR A 84 4.07 10.48 7.48
N ALA A 85 2.83 10.50 6.98
CA ALA A 85 1.65 10.36 7.83
C ALA A 85 1.61 8.98 8.50
N THR A 86 0.99 8.91 9.67
CA THR A 86 0.59 7.64 10.29
C THR A 86 -0.86 7.38 9.90
N ILE A 87 -1.13 6.32 9.17
CA ILE A 87 -2.46 5.98 8.67
C ILE A 87 -2.87 4.61 9.21
N VAL A 88 -3.85 4.60 10.10
CA VAL A 88 -4.44 3.39 10.66
C VAL A 88 -5.82 3.19 10.07
N THR A 89 -6.05 2.01 9.50
CA THR A 89 -7.32 1.70 8.83
C THR A 89 -7.98 0.46 9.41
N THR A 90 -9.30 0.45 9.48
CA THR A 90 -10.10 -0.70 9.94
C THR A 90 -11.24 -0.99 8.96
N GLN A 91 -11.13 -2.08 8.20
CA GLN A 91 -12.12 -2.47 7.17
C GLN A 91 -12.50 -1.28 6.27
N SER A 92 -11.48 -0.57 5.80
CA SER A 92 -11.62 0.65 5.02
C SER A 92 -10.78 0.57 3.73
N ARG A 93 -10.79 1.62 2.92
CA ARG A 93 -10.08 1.63 1.63
C ARG A 93 -9.18 2.85 1.46
N ILE A 94 -7.94 2.63 1.01
CA ILE A 94 -7.04 3.67 0.53
C ILE A 94 -6.77 3.46 -0.97
N ASN A 95 -6.85 4.53 -1.76
CA ASN A 95 -6.45 4.50 -3.17
C ASN A 95 -5.42 5.58 -3.48
N PHE A 96 -4.25 5.15 -3.95
CA PHE A 96 -3.29 5.97 -4.66
C PHE A 96 -3.53 5.80 -6.16
N ASN A 97 -3.72 6.89 -6.89
CA ASN A 97 -4.03 6.89 -8.33
C ASN A 97 -3.08 7.84 -9.06
N ASP A 98 -2.97 7.69 -10.37
CA ASP A 98 -2.15 8.54 -11.22
C ASP A 98 -0.68 8.57 -10.75
N GLU A 99 -0.05 9.73 -10.57
CA GLU A 99 1.38 9.88 -10.19
C GLU A 99 1.58 10.04 -8.66
N THR A 100 0.62 9.57 -7.86
CA THR A 100 0.65 9.75 -6.41
C THR A 100 1.75 8.94 -5.71
N SER A 101 2.13 9.39 -4.52
CA SER A 101 3.18 8.76 -3.71
C SER A 101 2.71 8.46 -2.29
N ALA A 102 2.96 7.27 -1.76
CA ALA A 102 2.81 7.01 -0.33
C ALA A 102 3.93 7.65 0.52
N GLY A 103 4.93 8.29 -0.11
CA GLY A 103 6.03 8.95 0.59
C GLY A 103 6.80 7.99 1.50
N ALA A 104 6.97 8.36 2.75
CA ALA A 104 7.49 7.52 3.83
C ALA A 104 6.41 7.29 4.91
N ALA A 105 5.14 7.28 4.53
CA ALA A 105 4.03 7.06 5.45
C ALA A 105 4.09 5.67 6.10
N SER A 106 3.53 5.58 7.31
CA SER A 106 3.26 4.31 7.98
C SER A 106 1.78 3.96 7.79
N ILE A 107 1.48 2.91 7.03
CA ILE A 107 0.12 2.50 6.69
C ILE A 107 -0.15 1.12 7.31
N THR A 108 -1.08 1.05 8.26
CA THR A 108 -1.48 -0.22 8.90
C THR A 108 -2.93 -0.57 8.54
N GLY A 109 -3.09 -1.70 7.84
CA GLY A 109 -4.37 -2.20 7.34
C GLY A 109 -4.98 -3.32 8.16
N ASN A 110 -5.99 -3.04 9.01
CA ASN A 110 -6.77 -4.07 9.71
C ASN A 110 -7.98 -4.51 8.87
N GLY A 111 -7.83 -5.57 8.07
CA GLY A 111 -8.86 -6.02 7.12
C GLY A 111 -9.19 -4.99 6.02
N SER A 112 -8.29 -4.05 5.77
CA SER A 112 -8.48 -2.94 4.83
C SER A 112 -7.83 -3.22 3.48
N ARG A 113 -8.29 -2.50 2.46
CA ARG A 113 -7.69 -2.53 1.13
C ARG A 113 -6.91 -1.26 0.83
N THR A 114 -5.62 -1.40 0.53
CA THR A 114 -4.78 -0.34 -0.04
C THR A 114 -4.49 -0.69 -1.49
N SER A 115 -4.71 0.24 -2.41
CA SER A 115 -4.41 0.00 -3.83
C SER A 115 -3.63 1.16 -4.44
N PHE A 116 -2.58 0.81 -5.19
CA PHE A 116 -1.81 1.70 -6.05
C PHE A 116 -2.23 1.45 -7.50
N ASN A 117 -2.70 2.48 -8.19
CA ASN A 117 -3.25 2.43 -9.55
C ASN A 117 -2.52 3.43 -10.46
N GLY A 118 -2.52 3.21 -11.78
CA GLY A 118 -1.78 4.05 -12.72
C GLY A 118 -0.26 4.05 -12.45
N ASN A 119 0.37 5.22 -12.47
CA ASN A 119 1.81 5.41 -12.25
C ASN A 119 2.19 5.64 -10.77
N SER A 120 1.33 5.25 -9.83
CA SER A 120 1.51 5.59 -8.43
C SER A 120 2.62 4.76 -7.78
N SER A 121 3.18 5.26 -6.68
CA SER A 121 4.31 4.63 -6.01
C SER A 121 4.09 4.48 -4.50
N ALA A 122 4.37 3.29 -3.97
CA ALA A 122 4.51 3.09 -2.53
C ALA A 122 5.77 3.76 -1.94
N ALA A 123 6.67 4.25 -2.80
CA ALA A 123 7.87 5.00 -2.43
C ALA A 123 8.66 4.32 -1.31
N ASN A 124 8.85 4.97 -0.15
CA ASN A 124 9.57 4.43 1.01
C ASN A 124 8.61 4.10 2.16
N ALA A 125 7.32 3.89 1.88
CA ALA A 125 6.33 3.67 2.91
C ALA A 125 6.59 2.37 3.69
N THR A 126 6.16 2.35 4.95
CA THR A 126 6.03 1.12 5.73
C THR A 126 4.57 0.69 5.67
N ILE A 127 4.29 -0.50 5.14
CA ILE A 127 2.92 -0.97 4.90
C ILE A 127 2.69 -2.31 5.61
N GLY A 128 1.75 -2.35 6.54
CA GLY A 128 1.28 -3.55 7.20
C GLY A 128 -0.04 -4.04 6.58
N VAL A 129 -0.05 -5.26 6.05
CA VAL A 129 -1.25 -5.93 5.53
C VAL A 129 -1.60 -7.05 6.50
N THR A 130 -2.79 -7.02 7.09
CA THR A 130 -3.23 -8.05 8.05
C THR A 130 -4.24 -9.01 7.44
N ILE A 131 -4.72 -9.98 8.22
CA ILE A 131 -5.76 -10.93 7.82
C ILE A 131 -6.98 -10.22 7.20
N GLN A 132 -7.44 -10.74 6.05
CA GLN A 132 -8.48 -10.15 5.20
C GLN A 132 -8.12 -8.79 4.58
N GLY A 133 -6.95 -8.24 4.88
CA GLY A 133 -6.42 -7.05 4.24
C GLY A 133 -5.80 -7.36 2.89
N THR A 134 -5.78 -6.35 2.04
CA THR A 134 -5.29 -6.43 0.67
C THR A 134 -4.40 -5.23 0.36
N LEU A 135 -3.25 -5.50 -0.25
CA LEU A 135 -2.40 -4.50 -0.89
C LEU A 135 -2.27 -4.88 -2.36
N ASP A 136 -2.82 -4.04 -3.24
CA ASP A 136 -2.77 -4.28 -4.68
C ASP A 136 -1.94 -3.20 -5.39
N PHE A 137 -1.16 -3.64 -6.38
CA PHE A 137 -0.53 -2.79 -7.38
C PHE A 137 -1.15 -3.11 -8.75
N TYR A 138 -1.71 -2.09 -9.41
CA TYR A 138 -2.33 -2.18 -10.73
C TYR A 138 -1.55 -1.38 -11.76
N ASP A 139 -1.86 -1.60 -13.05
CA ASP A 139 -1.29 -0.84 -14.18
C ASP A 139 0.24 -0.79 -14.17
N THR A 140 0.84 0.40 -14.09
CA THR A 140 2.30 0.62 -14.04
C THR A 140 2.80 1.03 -12.67
N ALA A 141 2.02 0.75 -11.60
CA ALA A 141 2.34 1.18 -10.25
C ALA A 141 3.61 0.50 -9.74
N SER A 142 4.32 1.19 -8.84
CA SER A 142 5.59 0.72 -8.27
C SER A 142 5.48 0.51 -6.76
N ALA A 143 5.96 -0.64 -6.27
CA ALA A 143 6.21 -0.84 -4.84
C ALA A 143 7.39 -0.01 -4.31
N GLY A 144 8.16 0.63 -5.21
CA GLY A 144 9.29 1.50 -4.84
C GLY A 144 10.31 0.78 -3.98
N SER A 145 10.69 1.43 -2.88
CA SER A 145 11.54 0.89 -1.81
C SER A 145 10.75 0.60 -0.53
N ALA A 146 9.44 0.35 -0.65
CA ALA A 146 8.57 0.18 0.51
C ALA A 146 8.97 -1.04 1.35
N ALA A 147 8.78 -0.93 2.66
CA ALA A 147 8.86 -2.02 3.60
C ALA A 147 7.45 -2.58 3.82
N ILE A 148 7.16 -3.74 3.22
CA ILE A 148 5.84 -4.37 3.25
C ILE A 148 5.88 -5.58 4.18
N THR A 149 4.99 -5.60 5.18
CA THR A 149 4.79 -6.78 6.05
C THR A 149 3.40 -7.32 5.82
N ASN A 150 3.30 -8.51 5.25
CA ASN A 150 2.06 -9.21 5.00
C ASN A 150 1.81 -10.29 6.06
N LYS A 151 1.04 -9.93 7.08
CA LYS A 151 0.69 -10.74 8.24
C LYS A 151 -0.69 -11.40 8.08
N GLY A 152 -0.79 -12.31 7.12
CA GLY A 152 -2.02 -13.07 6.87
C GLY A 152 -2.96 -12.48 5.80
N GLY A 153 -2.55 -11.40 5.13
CA GLY A 153 -3.33 -10.76 4.07
C GLY A 153 -2.87 -11.17 2.66
N PHE A 154 -3.23 -10.34 1.69
CA PHE A 154 -2.89 -10.53 0.28
C PHE A 154 -2.10 -9.34 -0.26
N VAL A 155 -0.99 -9.61 -0.93
CA VAL A 155 -0.22 -8.64 -1.71
C VAL A 155 -0.24 -9.10 -3.17
N GLY A 156 -0.84 -8.31 -4.05
CA GLY A 156 -1.03 -8.66 -5.47
C GLY A 156 -0.40 -7.67 -6.43
N PHE A 157 0.16 -8.19 -7.52
CA PHE A 157 0.67 -7.43 -8.65
C PHE A 157 -0.09 -7.82 -9.92
N HIS A 158 -0.73 -6.84 -10.56
CA HIS A 158 -1.78 -7.04 -11.56
C HIS A 158 -1.52 -6.35 -12.89
N GLY A 159 -0.33 -5.76 -13.07
CA GLY A 159 0.05 -5.00 -14.26
C GLY A 159 1.53 -5.12 -14.60
N ALA A 160 2.07 -4.13 -15.29
CA ALA A 160 3.50 -3.96 -15.55
C ALA A 160 4.16 -3.26 -14.35
N ASN A 161 4.00 -3.85 -13.16
CA ASN A 161 4.44 -3.29 -11.89
C ASN A 161 5.95 -3.48 -11.66
N THR A 162 6.55 -2.61 -10.83
CA THR A 162 7.95 -2.73 -10.40
C THR A 162 8.05 -2.86 -8.88
N ALA A 163 9.03 -3.62 -8.40
CA ALA A 163 9.27 -3.83 -6.97
C ALA A 163 10.76 -4.05 -6.64
N ASP A 164 11.66 -3.62 -7.53
CA ASP A 164 13.11 -3.89 -7.43
C ASP A 164 13.74 -3.40 -6.12
N GLY A 165 13.22 -2.31 -5.55
CA GLY A 165 13.68 -1.74 -4.28
C GLY A 165 12.91 -2.22 -3.06
N ALA A 166 11.79 -2.92 -3.23
CA ALA A 166 10.88 -3.24 -2.14
C ALA A 166 11.44 -4.39 -1.28
N THR A 167 11.15 -4.34 0.02
CA THR A 167 11.36 -5.46 0.94
C THR A 167 10.00 -5.97 1.39
N ILE A 168 9.71 -7.25 1.13
CA ILE A 168 8.45 -7.89 1.49
C ILE A 168 8.71 -9.01 2.50
N ILE A 169 8.09 -8.92 3.66
CA ILE A 169 8.00 -10.00 4.65
C ILE A 169 6.60 -10.60 4.52
N ASN A 170 6.51 -11.80 3.96
CA ASN A 170 5.27 -12.56 3.76
C ASN A 170 5.13 -13.62 4.87
N ASP A 171 4.61 -13.20 6.02
CA ASP A 171 4.45 -14.07 7.18
C ASP A 171 3.44 -15.20 6.92
N THR A 172 3.39 -16.17 7.85
CA THR A 172 2.43 -17.28 7.81
C THR A 172 1.00 -16.80 7.55
N GLY A 173 0.33 -17.47 6.60
CA GLY A 173 -1.03 -17.12 6.16
C GLY A 173 -1.07 -15.97 5.15
N GLY A 174 0.01 -15.21 4.99
CA GLY A 174 0.16 -14.20 3.95
C GLY A 174 0.27 -14.85 2.56
N LYS A 175 -0.16 -14.08 1.56
CA LYS A 175 -0.05 -14.43 0.14
C LYS A 175 0.63 -13.29 -0.61
N VAL A 176 1.66 -13.60 -1.38
CA VAL A 176 2.18 -12.73 -2.44
C VAL A 176 1.82 -13.36 -3.77
N ASP A 177 1.18 -12.61 -4.65
CA ASP A 177 0.67 -13.11 -5.92
C ASP A 177 1.12 -12.23 -7.09
N ILE A 178 1.80 -12.87 -8.05
CA ILE A 178 2.23 -12.26 -9.31
C ILE A 178 1.56 -12.92 -10.52
N SER A 179 0.70 -13.92 -10.30
CA SER A 179 0.12 -14.76 -11.37
C SER A 179 -0.76 -13.95 -12.33
N GLU A 180 -1.33 -12.84 -11.87
CA GLU A 180 -2.22 -11.95 -12.63
C GLU A 180 -1.47 -10.79 -13.34
N MET A 181 -0.13 -10.76 -13.29
CA MET A 181 0.64 -9.72 -13.97
C MET A 181 0.45 -9.73 -15.49
N THR A 182 0.55 -8.56 -16.12
CA THR A 182 0.52 -8.45 -17.58
C THR A 182 1.91 -8.61 -18.22
N SER A 183 2.99 -8.34 -17.47
CA SER A 183 4.37 -8.66 -17.86
C SER A 183 4.68 -10.14 -17.69
N ASP A 184 5.85 -10.58 -18.21
CA ASP A 184 6.32 -11.98 -18.06
C ASP A 184 6.79 -12.31 -16.63
N GLY A 185 6.92 -11.31 -15.77
CA GLY A 185 7.46 -11.45 -14.43
C GLY A 185 7.73 -10.12 -13.74
N ILE A 186 8.33 -10.23 -12.56
CA ILE A 186 8.73 -9.10 -11.71
C ILE A 186 10.01 -9.43 -10.96
N ALA A 187 10.81 -8.40 -10.71
CA ALA A 187 11.86 -8.43 -9.72
C ALA A 187 11.38 -7.79 -8.41
N ILE A 188 11.51 -8.51 -7.30
CA ILE A 188 11.26 -8.01 -5.95
C ILE A 188 12.60 -7.94 -5.24
N GLY A 189 12.92 -6.77 -4.68
CA GLY A 189 14.22 -6.51 -4.07
C GLY A 189 14.64 -7.55 -3.03
N SER A 190 13.74 -7.84 -2.10
CA SER A 190 13.86 -8.91 -1.10
C SER A 190 12.48 -9.44 -0.73
N LEU A 191 12.35 -10.77 -0.66
CA LEU A 191 11.13 -11.46 -0.26
C LEU A 191 11.48 -12.61 0.68
N SER A 192 10.92 -12.57 1.89
CA SER A 192 11.12 -13.60 2.92
C SER A 192 9.81 -13.95 3.63
N GLY A 193 9.78 -15.07 4.32
CA GLY A 193 8.68 -15.49 5.22
C GLY A 193 8.05 -16.84 4.86
N ASP A 194 7.04 -17.22 5.66
CA ASP A 194 6.39 -18.53 5.63
C ASP A 194 5.05 -18.55 4.87
N GLY A 195 4.65 -17.42 4.30
CA GLY A 195 3.43 -17.28 3.50
C GLY A 195 3.55 -17.88 2.10
N LEU A 196 2.41 -18.00 1.41
CA LEU A 196 2.35 -18.53 0.05
C LEU A 196 2.87 -17.52 -0.97
N VAL A 197 3.54 -18.01 -2.00
CA VAL A 197 3.95 -17.24 -3.17
C VAL A 197 3.34 -17.88 -4.42
N PHE A 198 2.54 -17.11 -5.16
CA PHE A 198 1.84 -17.54 -6.37
C PHE A 198 2.50 -16.94 -7.61
N LEU A 199 3.02 -17.80 -8.49
CA LEU A 199 3.76 -17.39 -9.68
C LEU A 199 2.92 -17.39 -10.96
N GLY A 200 1.90 -18.23 -11.07
CA GLY A 200 1.23 -18.50 -12.34
C GLY A 200 2.22 -18.97 -13.39
N SER A 201 2.17 -18.32 -14.56
CA SER A 201 3.17 -18.52 -15.62
C SER A 201 4.33 -17.51 -15.57
N LYS A 202 4.55 -16.83 -14.43
CA LYS A 202 5.44 -15.68 -14.35
C LYS A 202 6.80 -16.02 -13.76
N SER A 203 7.80 -15.21 -14.13
CA SER A 203 9.14 -15.26 -13.55
C SER A 203 9.25 -14.31 -12.35
N LEU A 204 9.56 -14.85 -11.17
CA LEU A 204 9.91 -14.07 -9.98
C LEU A 204 11.42 -13.99 -9.86
N THR A 205 11.97 -12.78 -9.92
CA THR A 205 13.39 -12.52 -9.66
C THR A 205 13.58 -11.95 -8.26
N LEU A 206 14.49 -12.53 -7.47
CA LEU A 206 14.78 -12.11 -6.09
C LEU A 206 16.27 -11.83 -5.87
N GLY A 207 16.55 -10.98 -4.87
CA GLY A 207 17.89 -10.72 -4.36
C GLY A 207 18.53 -9.43 -4.88
N GLY A 208 17.77 -8.56 -5.53
CA GLY A 208 18.25 -7.26 -6.03
C GLY A 208 18.76 -6.32 -4.92
N LEU A 209 18.41 -6.57 -3.66
CA LEU A 209 18.90 -5.83 -2.49
C LEU A 209 20.10 -6.50 -1.79
N ASP A 210 20.65 -7.59 -2.34
CA ASP A 210 21.76 -8.36 -1.77
C ASP A 210 21.51 -8.87 -0.33
N LYS A 211 20.25 -8.94 0.11
CA LYS A 211 19.87 -9.45 1.42
C LYS A 211 19.85 -10.98 1.42
N ASN A 212 20.07 -11.55 2.60
CA ASN A 212 19.75 -12.95 2.82
C ASN A 212 18.23 -13.08 2.98
N ASP A 213 17.63 -13.90 2.12
CA ASP A 213 16.20 -14.16 2.11
C ASP A 213 15.92 -15.62 2.45
N THR A 214 14.84 -15.87 3.18
CA THR A 214 14.35 -17.22 3.47
C THR A 214 12.87 -17.30 3.14
N ILE A 215 12.53 -18.18 2.20
CA ILE A 215 11.15 -18.53 1.88
C ILE A 215 10.86 -19.89 2.52
N GLY A 216 10.15 -19.88 3.64
CA GLY A 216 9.69 -21.09 4.33
C GLY A 216 8.32 -21.56 3.86
N GLY A 217 7.56 -20.69 3.17
CA GLY A 217 6.26 -21.02 2.61
C GLY A 217 6.34 -21.77 1.28
N VAL A 218 5.17 -22.07 0.70
CA VAL A 218 5.06 -22.78 -0.57
C VAL A 218 5.14 -21.80 -1.73
N ILE A 219 6.00 -22.10 -2.71
CA ILE A 219 6.04 -21.43 -4.01
C ILE A 219 5.29 -22.31 -5.02
N GLN A 220 4.26 -21.77 -5.67
CA GLN A 220 3.36 -22.53 -6.54
C GLN A 220 2.82 -21.67 -7.68
N ASP A 221 2.27 -22.30 -8.72
CA ASP A 221 1.66 -21.60 -9.85
C ASP A 221 0.33 -20.91 -9.45
N GLY A 222 -0.39 -21.41 -8.44
CA GLY A 222 -1.67 -20.81 -8.05
C GLY A 222 -2.85 -21.24 -8.93
N SER A 223 -3.89 -20.41 -9.01
CA SER A 223 -5.15 -20.75 -9.71
C SER A 223 -5.16 -20.36 -11.20
N THR A 224 -4.19 -19.57 -11.64
CA THR A 224 -4.15 -18.97 -12.98
C THR A 224 -2.75 -19.13 -13.57
N GLY A 225 -2.63 -19.86 -14.68
CA GLY A 225 -1.34 -20.15 -15.32
C GLY A 225 -0.58 -21.30 -14.66
N ILE A 226 0.35 -21.87 -15.42
CA ILE A 226 1.37 -22.86 -15.01
C ILE A 226 2.69 -22.45 -15.67
N GLY A 227 3.84 -22.96 -15.21
CA GLY A 227 5.13 -22.61 -15.81
C GLY A 227 5.88 -21.51 -15.07
N GLY A 228 5.55 -21.25 -13.80
CA GLY A 228 6.24 -20.26 -13.00
C GLY A 228 7.73 -20.54 -12.90
N SER A 229 8.54 -19.50 -12.73
CA SER A 229 9.98 -19.67 -12.51
C SER A 229 10.50 -18.73 -11.44
N LEU A 230 11.58 -19.16 -10.78
CA LEU A 230 12.28 -18.40 -9.77
C LEU A 230 13.71 -18.15 -10.22
N VAL A 231 14.12 -16.89 -10.22
CA VAL A 231 15.47 -16.44 -10.58
C VAL A 231 16.11 -15.78 -9.37
N LYS A 232 17.31 -16.22 -9.01
CA LYS A 232 18.12 -15.58 -7.96
C LYS A 232 19.19 -14.71 -8.58
N THR A 233 19.25 -13.44 -8.15
CA THR A 233 20.29 -12.47 -8.50
C THR A 233 20.91 -11.89 -7.22
N GLY A 234 22.04 -11.20 -7.34
CA GLY A 234 22.71 -10.57 -6.18
C GLY A 234 23.48 -11.53 -5.27
N ALA A 235 24.26 -10.97 -4.36
CA ALA A 235 25.23 -11.65 -3.51
C ALA A 235 24.63 -12.32 -2.27
N GLY A 236 23.44 -11.89 -1.83
CA GLY A 236 22.74 -12.48 -0.68
C GLY A 236 22.38 -13.95 -0.90
N THR A 237 22.15 -14.70 0.18
CA THR A 237 21.72 -16.10 0.10
C THR A 237 20.19 -16.17 0.02
N LEU A 238 19.65 -16.92 -0.95
CA LEU A 238 18.24 -17.31 -0.95
C LEU A 238 18.11 -18.73 -0.43
N THR A 239 17.42 -18.89 0.70
CA THR A 239 17.14 -20.19 1.32
C THR A 239 15.69 -20.56 1.06
N LEU A 240 15.47 -21.75 0.50
CA LEU A 240 14.13 -22.31 0.29
C LEU A 240 13.93 -23.46 1.27
N ASN A 241 13.15 -23.23 2.32
CA ASN A 241 12.87 -24.23 3.36
C ASN A 241 11.47 -24.86 3.21
N GLY A 242 10.59 -24.22 2.44
CA GLY A 242 9.28 -24.73 2.10
C GLY A 242 9.29 -25.68 0.89
N VAL A 243 8.11 -26.20 0.55
CA VAL A 243 7.90 -27.02 -0.65
C VAL A 243 7.71 -26.08 -1.86
N SER A 244 8.45 -26.32 -2.94
CA SER A 244 8.18 -25.68 -4.24
C SER A 244 7.41 -26.64 -5.13
N THR A 245 6.23 -26.23 -5.63
CA THR A 245 5.33 -27.08 -6.43
C THR A 245 4.99 -26.51 -7.80
N TYR A 246 5.61 -25.41 -8.22
CA TYR A 246 5.47 -24.86 -9.58
C TYR A 246 6.13 -25.78 -10.62
N THR A 247 5.55 -25.88 -11.82
CA THR A 247 6.02 -26.78 -12.90
C THR A 247 6.26 -26.07 -14.21
#